data_AF-A0A0A0EAL1-F1
#
_entry.id   AF-A0A0A0EAL1-F1
#
_cell.length_a   1.000
_cell.length_b   1.000
_cell.length_c   1.000
_cell.angle_alpha   90.00
_cell.angle_beta   90.00
_cell.angle_gamma   90.00
#
_symmetry.space_group_name_H-M   'P 1'
#
loop_
_entity.id
_entity.type
_entity.pdbx_description
1 polymer ?
#
loop_
_entity_poly.entity_id
_entity_poly.type
_entity_poly.pdbx_seq_one_letter_code
_entity_poly.pdbx_strand_id
1 'polypeptide(L)' 'MMPELGKYAGAVLSSYGLSLALLIALIWYSLWRSRRVAKSLKDVEDRVKNG' A
#
# COMPACT_ATOMS: atom_id res chain seq x y z
N MET A 1 26.55 16.49 -2.77
CA MET A 1 26.50 16.85 -4.20
C MET A 1 25.15 16.43 -4.74
N MET A 2 24.19 17.36 -4.79
CA MET A 2 22.96 17.11 -5.55
C MET A 2 23.34 17.32 -7.02
N PRO A 3 23.08 16.34 -7.91
CA PRO A 3 23.32 16.57 -9.33
C PRO A 3 22.50 17.78 -9.78
N GLU A 4 23.10 18.69 -10.55
CA GLU A 4 22.40 19.82 -11.17
C GLU A 4 21.43 19.27 -12.22
N LEU A 5 20.23 18.90 -11.79
CA LEU A 5 19.22 18.30 -12.67
C LEU A 5 18.67 19.29 -13.70
N GLY A 6 18.81 20.60 -13.47
CA GLY A 6 18.27 21.66 -14.33
C GLY A 6 16.86 21.34 -14.80
N LYS A 7 16.70 21.15 -16.12
CA LYS A 7 15.44 20.80 -16.81
C LYS A 7 14.77 19.48 -16.37
N TYR A 8 15.47 18.57 -15.70
CA TYR A 8 14.93 17.26 -15.29
C TYR A 8 14.45 17.22 -13.84
N ALA A 9 14.67 18.29 -13.06
CA ALA A 9 14.34 18.30 -11.63
C ALA A 9 12.85 18.01 -11.41
N GLY A 10 11.98 18.64 -12.21
CA GLY A 10 10.53 18.39 -12.17
C GLY A 10 10.18 16.95 -12.49
N ALA A 11 10.72 16.40 -13.58
CA ALA A 11 10.42 15.04 -14.02
C ALA A 11 10.90 13.97 -13.02
N VAL A 12 12.08 14.15 -12.45
CA VAL A 12 12.64 13.20 -11.47
C VAL A 12 11.87 13.27 -10.16
N LEU A 13 11.58 14.49 -9.66
CA LEU A 13 10.80 14.66 -8.44
C LEU A 13 9.37 14.13 -8.59
N SER A 14 8.71 14.39 -9.72
CA SER A 14 7.38 13.85 -10.00
C SER A 14 7.42 12.33 -10.12
N SER A 15 8.45 11.75 -10.74
CA SER A 15 8.60 10.29 -10.86
C SER A 15 8.71 9.65 -9.49
N TYR A 16 9.52 10.20 -8.58
CA TYR A 16 9.60 9.72 -7.20
C TYR A 16 8.29 9.92 -6.44
N GLY A 17 7.68 11.10 -6.53
CA GLY A 17 6.40 11.38 -5.88
C GLY A 17 5.30 10.42 -6.31
N LEU A 18 5.17 10.18 -7.62
CA LEU A 18 4.18 9.26 -8.18
C LEU A 18 4.48 7.81 -7.77
N SER A 19 5.75 7.41 -7.82
CA SER A 19 6.16 6.05 -7.43
C SER A 19 5.86 5.78 -5.96
N LEU A 20 6.20 6.72 -5.07
CA LEU A 20 5.89 6.63 -3.65
C LEU A 20 4.38 6.60 -3.40
N ALA A 21 3.61 7.44 -4.09
CA ALA A 21 2.15 7.44 -3.98
C ALA A 21 1.55 6.08 -4.37
N LEU A 22 2.01 5.49 -5.47
CA LEU A 22 1.57 4.17 -5.91
C LEU A 22 1.93 3.07 -4.92
N LEU A 23 3.14 3.10 -4.36
CA LEU A 23 3.56 2.15 -3.33
C LEU A 23 2.71 2.26 -2.07
N ILE A 24 2.46 3.48 -1.59
CA ILE A 24 1.61 3.73 -0.42
C ILE A 24 0.19 3.22 -0.69
N ALA A 25 -0.39 3.52 -1.86
CA ALA A 25 -1.70 3.05 -2.26
C ALA A 25 -1.78 1.52 -2.27
N LEU A 26 -0.77 0.85 -2.82
CA LEU A 26 -0.70 -0.60 -2.88
C LEU A 26 -0.59 -1.24 -1.48
N ILE A 27 0.23 -0.66 -0.60
CA ILE A 27 0.35 -1.10 0.79
C ILE A 27 -0.99 -0.93 1.51
N TRP A 28 -1.64 0.23 1.37
CA TRP A 28 -2.94 0.49 2.00
C TRP A 28 -4.00 -0.50 1.53
N TYR A 29 -4.05 -0.75 0.22
CA TYR A 29 -4.95 -1.71 -0.37
C TYR A 29 -4.69 -3.14 0.14
N SER A 30 -3.41 -3.54 0.22
CA SER A 30 -3.01 -4.84 0.75
C SER A 30 -3.44 -5.03 2.21
N LEU A 31 -3.22 -4.01 3.06
CA LEU A 31 -3.63 -4.03 4.46
C LEU A 31 -5.17 -4.10 4.60
N TRP A 32 -5.90 -3.30 3.82
CA TRP A 32 -7.36 -3.33 3.83
C TRP A 32 -7.91 -4.69 3.43
N ARG A 33 -7.37 -5.29 2.37
CA ARG A 33 -7.74 -6.63 1.91
C ARG A 33 -7.42 -7.69 2.97
N SER A 34 -6.24 -7.63 3.57
CA SER A 34 -5.83 -8.58 4.61
C SER A 34 -6.79 -8.56 5.80
N ARG A 35 -7.15 -7.35 6.28
CA ARG A 35 -8.12 -7.19 7.38
C ARG A 35 -9.50 -7.75 7.04
N ARG A 36 -9.94 -7.59 5.79
CA ARG A 36 -11.22 -8.16 5.33
C ARG A 36 -11.19 -9.69 5.37
N VAL A 37 -10.12 -10.32 4.89
CA VAL A 37 -9.97 -11.78 4.91
C VAL A 37 -9.86 -12.31 6.34
N ALA A 38 -9.08 -11.63 7.20
CA ALA A 38 -8.96 -12.01 8.61
C ALA A 38 -10.31 -12.00 9.33
N LYS A 39 -11.19 -11.03 9.02
CA LYS A 39 -12.56 -11.00 9.56
C LYS A 39 -13.37 -12.22 9.11
N SER A 40 -13.31 -12.57 7.82
CA SER A 40 -14.01 -13.76 7.31
C SER A 40 -13.50 -15.06 7.96
N LEU A 41 -12.19 -15.17 8.20
CA LEU A 41 -11.62 -16.34 8.88
C LEU A 41 -12.10 -16.42 10.34
N LYS A 42 -12.08 -15.30 11.07
CA LYS A 42 -12.58 -15.24 12.45
C LYS A 42 -14.05 -15.68 12.55
N ASP A 43 -14.91 -15.22 11.64
CA ASP A 43 -16.31 -15.61 11.63
C ASP A 43 -16.50 -17.13 11.42
N VAL A 44 -15.59 -17.80 10.71
CA VAL A 44 -15.61 -19.27 10.54
C VAL A 44 -15.07 -19.96 11.79
N GLU A 45 -13.95 -19.51 12.34
CA GLU A 45 -13.37 -20.06 13.58
C GLU A 45 -14.36 -19.99 14.75
N ASP A 46 -15.06 -18.85 14.91
CA ASP A 46 -16.06 -18.65 15.97
C ASP A 46 -17.26 -19.59 15.81
N ARG A 47 -17.67 -19.95 14.59
CA ARG A 47 -18.74 -20.93 14.36
C ARG A 47 -18.32 -22.35 14.74
N VAL A 48 -17.07 -22.73 14.45
CA VAL A 48 -16.54 -24.06 14.79
C VAL A 48 -16.33 -24.21 16.28
N LYS A 49 -15.91 -23.15 16.98
CA LYS A 49 -15.64 -23.19 18.43
C LYS A 49 -16.90 -23.21 19.31
N ASN A 50 -17.99 -22.63 18.82
CA ASN A 50 -19.26 -22.50 19.55
C ASN A 50 -20.31 -23.57 19.17
N GLY A 51 -19.97 -24.47 18.24
CA GLY A 51 -20.82 -25.59 17.80
C GLY A 51 -20.45 -26.93 18.43
#